data_AF-A0A914D588-F1
#
_entry.id   AF-A0A914D588-F1
#
_cell.length_a   1.000
_cell.length_b   1.000
_cell.length_c   1.000
_cell.angle_alpha   90.00
_cell.angle_beta   90.00
_cell.angle_gamma   90.00
#
_symmetry.space_group_name_H-M   'P 1'
#
loop_
_entity.id
_entity.type
_entity.pdbx_description
1 polymer ?
#
loop_
_entity_poly.entity_id
_entity_poly.type
_entity_poly.pdbx_seq_one_letter_code
_entity_poly.pdbx_strand_id
1 'polypeptide(L)'
;MKEFGAAIVRMHEIGTGKREIGRLLGIDESTRNATTKVNSTRKLKKALKKAWKEINLETLIKTVDEFPKRLEACIAANGGYFE
;
A
#
# COMPACT_ATOMS: atom_id res chain seq x y z
N MET A 1 -37.14 11.55 22.42
CA MET A 1 -35.91 12.03 21.76
C MET A 1 -34.72 12.26 22.70
N LYS A 2 -34.90 12.76 23.94
CA LYS A 2 -33.79 13.04 24.87
C LYS A 2 -32.97 11.79 25.26
N GLU A 3 -33.64 10.65 25.44
CA GLU A 3 -32.98 9.37 25.79
C GLU A 3 -32.06 8.82 24.69
N PHE A 4 -32.40 9.06 23.42
CA PHE A 4 -31.62 8.57 22.28
C PHE A 4 -30.29 9.32 22.15
N GLY A 5 -30.30 10.63 22.42
CA GLY A 5 -29.09 11.44 22.46
C GLY A 5 -28.14 11.03 23.58
N ALA A 6 -28.67 10.74 24.77
CA ALA A 6 -27.87 10.29 25.92
C ALA A 6 -27.24 8.90 25.69
N ALA A 7 -27.90 8.01 24.93
CA ALA A 7 -27.32 6.73 24.54
C ALA A 7 -26.13 6.88 23.57
N ILE A 8 -26.23 7.80 22.60
CA ILE A 8 -25.16 8.07 21.63
C ILE A 8 -23.91 8.65 22.32
N VAL A 9 -24.09 9.58 23.26
CA VAL A 9 -22.98 10.17 24.02
C VAL A 9 -22.27 9.10 24.87
N ARG A 10 -23.02 8.26 25.59
CA ARG A 10 -22.44 7.14 26.36
C ARG A 10 -21.71 6.13 25.46
N MET A 11 -22.24 5.83 24.28
CA MET A 11 -21.57 4.94 23.31
C MET A 11 -20.26 5.53 22.74
N HIS A 12 -20.14 6.86 22.70
CA HIS A 12 -18.91 7.55 22.31
C HIS A 12 -17.87 7.53 23.45
N GLU A 13 -18.29 7.79 24.69
CA GLU A 13 -17.42 7.79 25.88
C GLU A 13 -16.83 6.40 26.18
N ILE A 14 -17.58 5.33 25.93
CA ILE A 14 -17.12 3.94 26.17
C ILE A 14 -16.33 3.39 24.97
N GLY A 15 -16.19 4.15 23.87
CA GLY A 15 -15.46 3.73 22.66
C GLY A 15 -16.07 2.51 21.96
N THR A 16 -17.33 2.18 22.24
CA THR A 16 -18.06 1.00 21.71
C THR A 16 -18.83 1.31 20.42
N GLY A 17 -19.14 2.59 20.16
CA GLY A 17 -19.96 2.99 19.01
C GLY A 17 -19.44 2.47 17.65
N LYS A 18 -18.13 2.49 17.41
CA LYS A 18 -17.54 2.00 16.13
C LYS A 18 -17.51 0.46 16.00
N ARG A 19 -17.60 -0.28 17.11
CA ARG A 19 -17.61 -1.75 17.13
C ARG A 19 -19.03 -2.29 16.98
N GLU A 20 -20.00 -1.65 17.64
CA GLU A 20 -21.42 -1.99 17.54
C GLU A 20 -21.96 -1.78 16.11
N ILE A 21 -21.62 -0.63 15.50
CA ILE A 21 -22.01 -0.30 14.12
C ILE A 21 -21.44 -1.31 13.12
N GLY A 22 -20.18 -1.74 13.30
CA GLY A 22 -19.56 -2.76 12.44
C GLY A 22 -20.28 -4.11 12.51
N ARG A 23 -20.68 -4.53 13.72
CA ARG A 23 -21.48 -5.75 13.92
C ARG A 23 -22.88 -5.64 13.31
N LEU A 24 -23.57 -4.52 13.52
CA LEU A 24 -24.92 -4.29 12.98
C LEU A 24 -24.96 -4.21 11.44
N LEU A 25 -23.89 -3.71 10.83
CA LEU A 25 -23.75 -3.63 9.37
C LEU A 25 -23.15 -4.90 8.75
N GLY A 26 -22.90 -5.97 9.54
CA GLY A 26 -22.31 -7.22 9.04
C GLY A 26 -20.89 -7.06 8.48
N ILE A 27 -20.18 -6.00 8.86
CA ILE A 27 -18.80 -5.74 8.43
C ILE A 27 -17.89 -6.57 9.32
N ASP A 28 -17.49 -7.72 8.82
CA ASP A 28 -16.55 -8.60 9.49
C ASP A 28 -15.16 -7.92 9.58
N GLU A 29 -14.43 -8.19 10.65
CA GLU A 29 -13.12 -7.56 10.89
C GLU A 29 -12.09 -7.88 9.78
N SER A 30 -12.32 -8.92 8.98
CA SER A 30 -11.54 -9.26 7.78
C SER A 30 -11.74 -8.26 6.64
N THR A 31 -12.95 -7.70 6.47
CA THR A 31 -13.19 -6.67 5.42
C THR A 31 -12.50 -5.34 5.71
N ARG A 32 -12.13 -5.06 6.98
CA ARG A 32 -11.27 -3.91 7.32
C ARG A 32 -9.82 -4.09 6.88
N ASN A 33 -9.36 -5.32 6.69
CA ASN A 33 -7.94 -5.62 6.48
C ASN A 33 -7.56 -5.84 5.00
N ALA A 34 -8.50 -6.22 4.14
CA ALA A 34 -8.23 -6.46 2.71
C ALA A 34 -7.90 -5.19 1.90
N THR A 35 -8.27 -4.01 2.40
CA THR A 35 -7.94 -2.71 1.78
C THR A 35 -7.01 -1.87 2.66
N THR A 36 -6.20 -2.52 3.50
CA THR A 36 -5.05 -1.84 4.11
C THR A 36 -3.88 -1.83 3.14
N LYS A 37 -3.96 -0.87 2.21
CA LYS A 37 -2.89 0.13 1.97
C LYS A 37 -1.80 0.00 3.03
N VAL A 38 -0.52 -0.06 2.65
CA VAL A 38 0.62 -0.16 3.57
C VAL A 38 0.59 1.02 4.56
N ASN A 39 -0.22 0.95 5.61
CA ASN A 39 -0.69 2.09 6.42
C ASN A 39 0.33 2.51 7.48
N SER A 40 1.59 2.19 7.23
CA SER A 40 2.69 2.71 8.00
C SER A 40 3.88 2.84 7.06
N THR A 41 4.38 4.06 6.91
CA THR A 41 5.67 4.38 6.30
C THR A 41 6.78 3.44 6.79
N ARG A 42 6.67 2.94 8.04
CA ARG A 42 7.56 1.92 8.62
C ARG A 42 7.50 0.57 7.92
N LYS A 43 6.29 0.08 7.58
CA LYS A 43 6.11 -1.20 6.85
C LYS A 43 6.64 -1.06 5.42
N LEU A 44 6.34 0.05 4.74
CA LEU A 44 6.88 0.33 3.40
C LEU A 44 8.41 0.39 3.41
N LYS A 45 9.00 1.14 4.35
CA LYS A 45 10.45 1.22 4.51
C LYS A 45 11.08 -0.15 4.77
N LYS A 46 10.43 -1.00 5.58
CA LYS A 46 10.90 -2.38 5.84
C LYS A 46 10.84 -3.23 4.57
N ALA A 47 9.74 -3.15 3.82
CA ALA A 47 9.56 -3.89 2.57
C ALA A 47 10.58 -3.47 1.51
N LEU A 48 10.81 -2.17 1.31
CA LEU A 48 11.81 -1.65 0.37
C LEU A 48 13.22 -2.09 0.72
N LYS A 49 13.60 -2.02 2.01
CA LYS A 49 14.90 -2.53 2.48
C LYS A 49 15.08 -4.03 2.26
N LYS A 50 14.00 -4.80 2.41
CA LYS A 50 14.01 -6.24 2.15
C LYS A 50 14.19 -6.49 0.64
N ALA A 51 13.34 -5.89 -0.19
CA ALA A 51 13.41 -5.99 -1.64
C ALA A 51 14.80 -5.62 -2.18
N TRP A 52 15.39 -4.52 -1.71
CA TRP A 52 16.74 -4.10 -2.12
C TRP A 52 17.81 -5.15 -1.83
N LYS A 53 17.73 -5.85 -0.70
CA LYS A 53 18.67 -6.92 -0.33
C LYS A 53 18.45 -8.22 -1.11
N GLU A 54 17.26 -8.42 -1.65
CA GLU A 54 16.88 -9.61 -2.40
C GLU A 54 17.13 -9.47 -3.90
N ILE A 55 17.50 -8.28 -4.38
CA ILE A 55 17.97 -8.09 -5.76
C ILE A 55 19.25 -8.92 -5.92
N ASN A 56 19.17 -9.95 -6.77
CA ASN A 56 20.31 -10.79 -7.06
C ASN A 56 21.31 -10.06 -7.99
N LEU A 57 22.58 -10.47 -7.92
CA LEU A 57 23.64 -9.85 -8.73
C LEU A 57 23.40 -10.02 -10.24
N GLU A 58 22.80 -11.13 -10.65
CA GLU A 58 22.50 -11.42 -12.05
C GLU A 58 21.51 -10.40 -12.65
N THR A 59 20.50 -9.97 -11.89
CA THR A 59 19.55 -8.92 -12.29
C THR A 59 20.29 -7.60 -12.53
N LEU A 60 21.25 -7.26 -11.67
CA LEU A 60 22.05 -6.04 -11.82
C LEU A 60 22.94 -6.12 -13.07
N ILE A 61 23.60 -7.26 -13.30
CA ILE A 61 24.43 -7.49 -14.48
C ILE A 61 23.58 -7.35 -15.75
N LYS A 62 22.44 -8.05 -15.82
CA LYS A 62 21.52 -7.96 -16.97
C LYS A 62 21.06 -6.53 -17.25
N THR A 63 20.75 -5.77 -16.20
CA THR A 63 20.35 -4.37 -16.33
C THR A 63 21.47 -3.52 -16.95
N VAL A 64 22.73 -3.78 -16.60
CA VAL A 64 23.90 -3.09 -17.18
C VAL A 64 24.15 -3.55 -18.62
N ASP A 65 24.05 -4.85 -18.87
CA ASP A 65 24.24 -5.46 -20.20
C ASP A 65 23.17 -5.04 -21.22
N GLU A 66 21.98 -4.65 -20.74
CA GLU A 66 20.92 -4.08 -21.59
C GLU A 66 21.16 -2.62 -21.96
N PHE A 67 22.06 -1.92 -21.25
CA PHE A 67 22.28 -0.48 -21.46
C PHE A 67 22.77 -0.13 -22.87
N PRO A 68 23.72 -0.87 -23.50
CA PRO A 68 24.09 -0.64 -24.89
C PRO A 68 22.91 -0.73 -25.86
N LYS A 69 22.02 -1.71 -25.68
CA LYS A 69 20.82 -1.86 -26.53
C LYS A 69 19.88 -0.68 -26.39
N ARG A 70 19.74 -0.14 -25.18
CA ARG A 70 18.95 1.08 -24.93
C ARG A 70 19.58 2.31 -25.59
N LEU A 71 20.91 2.40 -25.62
CA LEU A 71 21.60 3.48 -26.34
C LEU A 71 21.39 3.36 -27.86
N GLU A 72 21.47 2.16 -28.41
CA GLU A 72 21.17 1.91 -29.82
C GLU A 72 19.73 2.29 -30.17
N ALA A 73 18.76 1.92 -29.33
CA ALA A 73 17.36 2.31 -29.49
C ALA A 73 17.18 3.84 -29.42
N CYS A 74 17.89 4.53 -28.51
CA CYS A 74 17.90 5.99 -28.43
C CYS A 74 18.44 6.63 -29.72
N ILE A 75 19.53 6.11 -30.27
CA ILE A 75 20.12 6.59 -31.52
C ILE A 75 19.15 6.36 -32.68
N ALA A 76 18.54 5.17 -32.77
CA ALA A 76 17.55 4.84 -33.78
C ALA A 76 16.30 5.73 -33.69
N ALA A 77 15.90 6.12 -32.48
CA ALA A 77 14.83 7.06 -32.23
C ALA A 77 15.24 8.53 -32.43
N ASN A 78 16.48 8.81 -32.84
CA ASN A 78 17.05 10.16 -32.93
C ASN A 78 16.86 10.99 -31.64
N GLY A 79 17.06 10.35 -30.49
CA GLY A 79 16.82 10.92 -29.17
C GLY A 79 15.34 10.99 -28.75
N GLY A 80 14.43 10.44 -29.55
CA GLY A 80 13.01 10.31 -29.24
C GLY A 80 12.70 9.18 -28.26
N TYR A 81 11.40 8.92 -28.05
CA TYR A 81 10.93 7.86 -27.16
C TYR A 81 11.23 6.46 -27.70
N PHE A 82 11.62 5.55 -26.81
CA PHE A 82 11.80 4.12 -27.07
C PHE A 82 11.55 3.33 -25.78
N GLU A 83 11.06 2.09 -25.93
CA GLU A 83 10.91 1.09 -24.85
C GLU A 83 11.78 -0.13 -25.16
#